data_AF-A0A0S7YET2-F1
#
_entry.id   AF-A0A0S7YET2-F1
#
_cell.length_a   1.000
_cell.length_b   1.000
_cell.length_c   1.000
_cell.angle_alpha   90.00
_cell.angle_beta   90.00
_cell.angle_gamma   90.00
#
_symmetry.space_group_name_H-M   'P 1'
#
loop_
_entity.id
_entity.type
_entity.pdbx_description
1 polymer ?
#
loop_
_entity_poly.entity_id
_entity_poly.type
_entity_poly.pdbx_seq_one_letter_code
_entity_poly.pdbx_strand_id
1 'polypeptide(L)'
;MKVHAQFFNTGRINIAICIVILFAAIIYYIRRARRGKILYIRKIPAITAMEEAIGRATEMGKPVLFVPGIMDIDEPETIAAMSILGRIAEKTAEYGTPLYVPTCHAMTMSMAQQIVKESATRVGRPDWFNADNIRYLTEDQFGYVSAVDGIMVREKPATNFYLGKFYAESVILAETGYSTGAVQIAG
;
A
#
# COMPACT_ATOMS: atom_id res chain seq x y z
N MET A 1 -27.13 24.64 -51.88
CA MET A 1 -25.73 24.53 -51.42
C MET A 1 -25.56 23.14 -50.83
N LYS A 2 -24.82 22.22 -51.49
CA LYS A 2 -24.69 20.82 -51.04
C LYS A 2 -23.59 20.72 -49.98
N VAL A 3 -23.98 20.52 -48.71
CA VAL A 3 -23.04 20.23 -47.62
C VAL A 3 -22.52 18.81 -47.81
N HIS A 4 -21.24 18.67 -48.15
CA HIS A 4 -20.58 17.37 -48.21
C HIS A 4 -20.09 17.02 -46.80
N ALA A 5 -20.39 15.82 -46.32
CA ALA A 5 -19.89 15.33 -45.05
C ALA A 5 -18.35 15.24 -45.12
N GLN A 6 -17.67 16.06 -44.32
CA GLN A 6 -16.22 16.13 -44.32
C GLN A 6 -15.68 15.06 -43.36
N PHE A 7 -15.31 13.88 -43.91
CA PHE A 7 -14.76 12.77 -43.12
C PHE A 7 -13.42 13.08 -42.44
N PHE A 8 -12.68 14.08 -42.95
CA PHE A 8 -11.40 14.50 -42.42
C PHE A 8 -11.32 16.03 -42.34
N ASN A 9 -11.22 16.56 -41.13
CA ASN A 9 -11.12 17.99 -40.90
C ASN A 9 -9.67 18.45 -41.09
N THR A 10 -9.38 19.08 -42.24
CA THR A 10 -8.05 19.58 -42.60
C THR A 10 -7.49 20.60 -41.61
N GLY A 11 -8.35 21.30 -40.85
CA GLY A 11 -7.93 22.21 -39.77
C GLY A 11 -7.37 21.52 -38.52
N ARG A 12 -7.49 20.19 -38.42
CA ARG A 12 -6.98 19.38 -37.30
C ARG A 12 -5.84 18.43 -37.69
N ILE A 13 -5.20 18.67 -38.83
CA ILE A 13 -4.11 17.82 -39.33
C ILE A 13 -2.94 17.72 -38.33
N ASN A 14 -2.69 18.79 -37.58
CA ASN A 14 -1.67 18.81 -36.52
C ASN A 14 -1.95 17.78 -35.41
N ILE A 15 -3.23 17.56 -35.07
CA ILE A 15 -3.64 16.57 -34.06
C ILE A 15 -3.41 15.16 -34.61
N ALA A 16 -3.76 14.90 -35.87
CA ALA A 16 -3.50 13.63 -36.52
C ALA A 16 -2.00 13.30 -36.55
N ILE A 17 -1.16 14.30 -36.85
CA ILE A 17 0.30 14.15 -36.82
C ILE A 17 0.80 13.83 -35.40
N CYS A 18 0.34 14.55 -34.37
CA CYS A 18 0.70 14.26 -32.98
C CYS A 18 0.30 12.84 -32.56
N ILE A 19 -0.89 12.38 -32.95
CA ILE A 19 -1.38 11.03 -32.68
C ILE A 19 -0.47 10.00 -33.36
N VAL A 20 -0.15 10.18 -34.65
CA VAL A 20 0.73 9.27 -35.38
C VAL A 20 2.12 9.21 -34.75
N ILE A 21 2.68 10.35 -34.33
CA ILE A 21 3.98 10.41 -33.64
C ILE A 21 3.92 9.66 -32.30
N LEU A 22 2.86 9.86 -31.51
CA LEU A 22 2.67 9.18 -30.24
C LEU A 22 2.58 7.65 -30.44
N PHE A 23 1.76 7.19 -31.39
CA PHE A 23 1.66 5.77 -31.72
C PHE A 23 2.98 5.20 -32.24
N ALA A 24 3.72 5.94 -33.08
CA ALA A 24 5.03 5.53 -33.56
C ALA A 24 6.03 5.39 -32.40
N ALA A 25 6.03 6.33 -31.44
CA ALA A 25 6.85 6.28 -30.24
C ALA A 25 6.49 5.08 -29.35
N ILE A 26 5.20 4.84 -29.08
CA ILE A 26 4.73 3.69 -28.31
C ILE A 26 5.18 2.38 -28.96
N ILE A 27 4.93 2.21 -30.25
CA ILE A 27 5.31 0.99 -31.00
C ILE A 27 6.84 0.82 -31.01
N TYR A 28 7.60 1.91 -31.15
CA TYR A 28 9.06 1.90 -31.08
C TYR A 28 9.55 1.38 -29.72
N TYR A 29 9.02 1.91 -28.60
CA TYR A 29 9.42 1.47 -27.26
C TYR A 29 8.98 0.02 -26.96
N ILE A 30 7.79 -0.41 -27.40
CA ILE A 30 7.33 -1.81 -27.25
C ILE A 30 8.27 -2.76 -28.01
N ARG A 31 8.61 -2.44 -29.28
CA ARG A 31 9.53 -3.26 -30.07
C ARG A 31 10.94 -3.25 -29.49
N ARG A 32 11.38 -2.13 -28.93
CA ARG A 32 12.68 -1.99 -28.26
C ARG A 32 12.73 -2.83 -26.98
N ALA A 33 11.64 -2.87 -26.20
CA ALA A 33 11.50 -3.71 -25.01
C ALA A 33 11.53 -5.21 -25.38
N ARG A 34 10.75 -5.62 -26.39
CA ARG A 34 10.67 -7.02 -26.86
C ARG A 34 11.98 -7.55 -27.43
N ARG A 35 12.85 -6.68 -27.97
CA ARG A 35 14.18 -7.05 -28.49
C ARG A 35 15.23 -7.30 -27.39
N GLY A 36 14.81 -7.42 -26.12
CA GLY A 36 15.69 -7.81 -25.01
C GLY A 36 16.64 -6.70 -24.55
N LYS A 37 16.44 -5.44 -24.99
CA LYS A 37 17.19 -4.32 -24.41
C LYS A 37 16.69 -4.13 -22.98
N ILE A 38 17.62 -4.20 -22.02
CA ILE A 38 17.35 -3.96 -20.60
C ILE A 38 16.86 -2.52 -20.47
N LEU A 39 15.55 -2.36 -20.32
CA LEU A 39 14.95 -1.09 -19.92
C LEU A 39 15.18 -0.95 -18.42
N TYR A 40 15.90 0.08 -18.00
CA TYR A 40 16.02 0.39 -16.58
C TYR A 40 14.64 0.85 -16.07
N ILE A 41 13.93 -0.06 -15.40
CA ILE A 41 12.71 0.29 -14.67
C ILE A 41 13.17 0.94 -13.37
N ARG A 42 12.96 2.26 -13.24
CA ARG A 42 13.24 2.98 -12.00
C ARG A 42 12.38 2.37 -10.88
N LYS A 43 13.01 1.85 -9.83
CA LYS A 43 12.28 1.43 -8.62
C LYS A 43 11.50 2.62 -8.07
N ILE A 44 10.27 2.37 -7.63
CA ILE A 44 9.47 3.41 -6.97
C ILE A 44 10.02 3.58 -5.55
N PRO A 45 10.48 4.78 -5.16
CA PRO A 45 11.13 4.99 -3.87
C PRO A 45 10.30 4.49 -2.68
N ALA A 46 8.98 4.72 -2.70
CA ALA A 46 8.07 4.27 -1.65
C ALA A 46 8.07 2.74 -1.45
N ILE A 47 8.04 1.97 -2.55
CA ILE A 47 8.06 0.50 -2.48
C ILE A 47 9.40 -0.01 -1.93
N THR A 48 10.50 0.64 -2.32
CA THR A 48 11.84 0.26 -1.83
C THR A 48 12.00 0.57 -0.35
N ALA A 49 11.53 1.74 0.09
CA ALA A 49 11.55 2.14 1.50
C ALA A 49 10.72 1.18 2.38
N MET A 50 9.58 0.71 1.88
CA MET A 50 8.76 -0.28 2.55
C MET A 50 9.51 -1.62 2.73
N GLU A 51 10.12 -2.16 1.68
CA GLU A 51 10.89 -3.42 1.77
C GLU A 51 12.09 -3.28 2.72
N GLU A 52 12.80 -2.15 2.68
CA GLU A 52 13.91 -1.86 3.59
C GLU A 52 13.45 -1.74 5.06
N ALA A 53 12.33 -1.04 5.31
CA ALA A 53 11.79 -0.88 6.65
C ALA A 53 11.31 -2.21 7.25
N ILE A 54 10.78 -3.12 6.44
CA ILE A 54 10.45 -4.48 6.87
C ILE A 54 11.74 -5.26 7.16
N GLY A 55 12.74 -5.22 6.28
CA GLY A 55 14.02 -5.89 6.50
C GLY A 55 14.71 -5.45 7.81
N ARG A 56 14.70 -4.14 8.09
CA ARG A 56 15.21 -3.62 9.38
C ARG A 56 14.40 -4.11 10.57
N ALA A 57 13.08 -4.20 10.46
CA ALA A 57 12.24 -4.77 11.52
C ALA A 57 12.60 -6.23 11.79
N THR A 58 12.84 -7.02 10.73
CA THR A 58 13.33 -8.40 10.82
C THR A 58 14.68 -8.47 11.54
N GLU A 59 15.66 -7.66 11.11
CA GLU A 59 17.00 -7.63 11.71
C GLU A 59 16.99 -7.23 13.19
N MET A 60 16.06 -6.37 13.58
CA MET A 60 15.88 -5.93 14.97
C MET A 60 15.07 -6.93 15.80
N GLY A 61 14.51 -7.99 15.20
CA GLY A 61 13.62 -8.95 15.87
C GLY A 61 12.33 -8.31 16.41
N LYS A 62 11.88 -7.23 15.78
CA LYS A 62 10.74 -6.42 16.22
C LYS A 62 9.58 -6.52 15.24
N PRO A 63 8.33 -6.34 15.73
CA PRO A 63 7.17 -6.44 14.86
C PRO A 63 7.05 -5.24 13.91
N VAL A 64 6.21 -5.42 12.89
CA VAL A 64 5.70 -4.37 12.01
C VAL A 64 4.26 -4.07 12.40
N LEU A 65 3.90 -2.79 12.44
CA LEU A 65 2.53 -2.33 12.63
C LEU A 65 1.98 -1.74 11.34
N PHE A 66 0.78 -2.14 10.94
CA PHE A 66 0.05 -1.57 9.81
C PHE A 66 -1.30 -1.03 10.28
N VAL A 67 -1.54 0.25 10.06
CA VAL A 67 -2.76 0.96 10.44
C VAL A 67 -3.49 1.36 9.15
N PRO A 68 -4.67 0.79 8.85
CA PRO A 68 -5.40 0.99 7.59
C PRO A 68 -6.20 2.32 7.49
N GLY A 69 -6.04 3.23 8.45
CA GLY A 69 -6.91 4.39 8.63
C GLY A 69 -8.07 4.11 9.58
N ILE A 70 -8.90 5.14 9.79
CA ILE A 70 -10.05 5.08 10.71
C ILE A 70 -11.39 4.80 10.02
N MET A 71 -11.41 4.79 8.68
CA MET A 71 -12.64 4.60 7.89
C MET A 71 -12.90 3.12 7.60
N ASP A 72 -14.06 2.80 7.02
CA ASP A 72 -14.38 1.43 6.60
C ASP A 72 -14.02 1.19 5.12
N ILE A 73 -14.29 -0.03 4.63
CA ILE A 73 -13.96 -0.50 3.28
C ILE A 73 -14.80 0.14 2.16
N ASP A 74 -15.79 0.96 2.49
CA ASP A 74 -16.54 1.74 1.51
C ASP A 74 -15.74 2.96 1.03
N GLU A 75 -14.71 3.36 1.76
CA GLU A 75 -13.78 4.42 1.35
C GLU A 75 -12.68 3.88 0.41
N PRO A 76 -12.46 4.53 -0.75
CA PRO A 76 -11.45 4.11 -1.71
C PRO A 76 -10.03 4.03 -1.13
N GLU A 77 -9.70 4.91 -0.19
CA GLU A 77 -8.40 4.96 0.49
C GLU A 77 -8.17 3.70 1.34
N THR A 78 -9.20 3.21 2.02
CA THR A 78 -9.12 1.96 2.81
C THR A 78 -8.89 0.76 1.89
N ILE A 79 -9.60 0.69 0.76
CA ILE A 79 -9.40 -0.38 -0.24
C ILE A 79 -7.98 -0.33 -0.82
N ALA A 80 -7.47 0.87 -1.10
CA ALA A 80 -6.10 1.04 -1.57
C ALA A 80 -5.08 0.59 -0.52
N ALA A 81 -5.30 0.94 0.75
CA ALA A 81 -4.48 0.49 1.87
C ALA A 81 -4.45 -1.05 1.98
N MET A 82 -5.60 -1.72 1.84
CA MET A 82 -5.68 -3.18 1.83
C MET A 82 -4.86 -3.84 0.72
N SER A 83 -4.77 -3.19 -0.44
CA SER A 83 -3.91 -3.66 -1.54
C SER A 83 -2.43 -3.60 -1.18
N ILE A 84 -2.01 -2.55 -0.47
CA ILE A 84 -0.64 -2.40 0.03
C ILE A 84 -0.37 -3.40 1.18
N LEU A 85 -1.34 -3.62 2.07
CA LEU A 85 -1.27 -4.60 3.14
C LEU A 85 -0.92 -5.99 2.60
N GLY A 86 -1.49 -6.41 1.48
CA GLY A 86 -1.16 -7.70 0.87
C GLY A 86 0.34 -7.82 0.54
N ARG A 87 0.95 -6.77 -0.01
CA ARG A 87 2.38 -6.76 -0.33
C ARG A 87 3.25 -6.74 0.92
N ILE A 88 2.85 -5.99 1.95
CA ILE A 88 3.54 -5.97 3.24
C ILE A 88 3.46 -7.35 3.89
N ALA A 89 2.28 -7.97 3.90
CA ALA A 89 2.03 -9.28 4.46
C ALA A 89 2.85 -10.38 3.79
N GLU A 90 2.98 -10.36 2.45
CA GLU A 90 3.90 -11.26 1.73
C GLU A 90 5.33 -11.13 2.26
N LYS A 91 5.84 -9.90 2.35
CA LYS A 91 7.23 -9.64 2.75
C LYS A 91 7.49 -9.96 4.22
N THR A 92 6.58 -9.59 5.11
CA THR A 92 6.69 -9.94 6.53
C THR A 92 6.61 -11.44 6.75
N ALA A 93 5.75 -12.16 5.99
CA ALA A 93 5.66 -13.62 6.04
C ALA A 93 6.92 -14.31 5.50
N GLU A 94 7.46 -13.84 4.36
CA GLU A 94 8.74 -14.31 3.80
C GLU A 94 9.86 -14.20 4.83
N TYR A 95 9.94 -13.07 5.53
CA TYR A 95 10.99 -12.80 6.52
C TYR A 95 10.66 -13.34 7.91
N GLY A 96 9.48 -13.91 8.13
CA GLY A 96 9.03 -14.37 9.44
C GLY A 96 8.88 -13.26 10.49
N THR A 97 8.65 -12.03 10.06
CA THR A 97 8.48 -10.86 10.95
C THR A 97 7.03 -10.77 11.39
N PRO A 98 6.70 -10.60 12.69
CA PRO A 98 5.32 -10.45 13.12
C PRO A 98 4.69 -9.17 12.55
N LEU A 99 3.43 -9.25 12.12
CA LEU A 99 2.65 -8.14 11.57
C LEU A 99 1.39 -7.93 12.41
N TYR A 100 1.23 -6.74 12.98
CA TYR A 100 0.02 -6.30 13.67
C TYR A 100 -0.82 -5.40 12.76
N VAL A 101 -2.13 -5.65 12.72
CA VAL A 101 -3.09 -4.90 11.91
C VAL A 101 -4.33 -4.56 12.74
N PRO A 102 -4.25 -3.58 13.64
CA PRO A 102 -5.43 -3.09 14.35
C PRO A 102 -6.36 -2.35 13.39
N THR A 103 -7.66 -2.58 13.46
CA THR A 103 -8.65 -1.92 12.59
C THR A 103 -9.74 -1.22 13.40
N CYS A 104 -10.25 -0.12 12.84
CA CYS A 104 -11.33 0.67 13.42
C CYS A 104 -12.71 0.00 13.19
N HIS A 105 -12.87 -0.74 12.08
CA HIS A 105 -14.12 -1.39 11.69
C HIS A 105 -13.98 -2.91 11.54
N ALA A 106 -15.08 -3.64 11.80
CA ALA A 106 -15.11 -5.11 11.74
C ALA A 106 -15.03 -5.66 10.30
N MET A 107 -15.60 -4.94 9.33
CA MET A 107 -15.50 -5.30 7.91
C MET A 107 -14.06 -5.16 7.41
N THR A 108 -13.43 -4.04 7.76
CA THR A 108 -11.99 -3.82 7.54
C THR A 108 -11.13 -4.92 8.18
N MET A 109 -11.43 -5.36 9.41
CA MET A 109 -10.74 -6.49 10.07
C MET A 109 -10.85 -7.77 9.23
N SER A 110 -12.06 -8.09 8.79
CA SER A 110 -12.35 -9.33 8.07
C SER A 110 -11.61 -9.38 6.73
N MET A 111 -11.59 -8.26 6.01
CA MET A 111 -10.82 -8.11 4.76
C MET A 111 -9.32 -8.21 5.02
N ALA A 112 -8.80 -7.55 6.06
CA ALA A 112 -7.39 -7.62 6.44
C ALA A 112 -6.98 -9.06 6.79
N GLN A 113 -7.78 -9.80 7.56
CA GLN A 113 -7.52 -11.20 7.89
C GLN A 113 -7.43 -12.07 6.64
N GLN A 114 -8.38 -11.90 5.71
CA GLN A 114 -8.36 -12.63 4.45
C GLN A 114 -7.10 -12.33 3.64
N ILE A 115 -6.76 -11.04 3.46
CA ILE A 115 -5.60 -10.61 2.67
C ILE A 115 -4.30 -11.13 3.28
N VAL A 116 -4.10 -11.00 4.59
CA VAL A 116 -2.88 -11.45 5.25
C VAL A 116 -2.76 -12.97 5.15
N LYS A 117 -3.86 -13.71 5.34
CA LYS A 117 -3.89 -15.17 5.19
C LYS A 117 -3.54 -15.62 3.76
N GLU A 118 -4.14 -15.01 2.76
CA GLU A 118 -3.87 -15.31 1.35
C GLU A 118 -2.42 -14.97 0.97
N SER A 119 -1.91 -13.84 1.46
CA SER A 119 -0.54 -13.39 1.21
C SER A 119 0.49 -14.32 1.83
N ALA A 120 0.27 -14.75 3.07
CA ALA A 120 1.10 -15.74 3.76
C ALA A 120 1.08 -17.11 3.04
N THR A 121 -0.09 -17.52 2.55
CA THR A 121 -0.27 -18.77 1.78
C THR A 121 0.48 -18.70 0.44
N ARG A 122 0.44 -17.55 -0.24
CA ARG A 122 1.10 -17.34 -1.54
C ARG A 122 2.62 -17.52 -1.48
N VAL A 123 3.23 -17.16 -0.34
CA VAL A 123 4.68 -17.33 -0.10
C VAL A 123 5.02 -18.66 0.58
N GLY A 124 4.05 -19.57 0.70
CA GLY A 124 4.26 -20.91 1.26
C GLY A 124 4.41 -20.95 2.78
N ARG A 125 3.93 -19.91 3.50
CA ARG A 125 4.00 -19.78 4.97
C ARG A 125 2.61 -19.61 5.61
N PRO A 126 1.64 -20.52 5.38
CA PRO A 126 0.31 -20.40 5.97
C PRO A 126 0.31 -20.48 7.51
N ASP A 127 1.33 -21.11 8.09
CA ASP A 127 1.58 -21.23 9.53
C ASP A 127 1.96 -19.91 10.21
N TRP A 128 2.49 -18.94 9.44
CA TRP A 128 2.84 -17.62 9.95
C TRP A 128 1.60 -16.75 10.25
N PHE A 129 0.48 -17.03 9.58
CA PHE A 129 -0.76 -16.26 9.78
C PHE A 129 -1.31 -16.45 11.19
N ASN A 130 -1.51 -15.33 11.90
CA ASN A 130 -2.19 -15.31 13.18
C ASN A 130 -3.32 -14.28 13.16
N ALA A 131 -4.57 -14.75 13.29
CA ALA A 131 -5.75 -13.90 13.32
C ALA A 131 -5.77 -12.96 14.54
N ASP A 132 -5.15 -13.35 15.66
CA ASP A 132 -5.07 -12.51 16.86
C ASP A 132 -4.21 -11.24 16.67
N ASN A 133 -3.38 -11.20 15.63
CA ASN A 133 -2.62 -9.99 15.31
C ASN A 133 -3.45 -8.98 14.50
N ILE A 134 -4.64 -9.37 14.02
CA ILE A 134 -5.48 -8.59 13.12
C ILE A 134 -6.84 -8.43 13.78
N ARG A 135 -7.01 -7.35 14.53
CA ARG A 135 -8.11 -7.18 15.47
C ARG A 135 -8.84 -5.87 15.26
N TYR A 136 -10.17 -5.96 15.29
CA TYR A 136 -11.04 -4.82 15.55
C TYR A 136 -10.82 -4.34 16.98
N LEU A 137 -10.67 -3.03 17.18
CA LEU A 137 -10.50 -2.43 18.50
C LEU A 137 -11.77 -1.70 18.95
N THR A 138 -12.16 -0.67 18.21
CA THR A 138 -13.34 0.18 18.47
C THR A 138 -13.54 1.14 17.30
N GLU A 139 -14.79 1.56 17.06
CA GLU A 139 -15.14 2.61 16.09
C GLU A 139 -14.98 4.04 16.65
N ASP A 140 -14.80 4.18 17.96
CA ASP A 140 -14.49 5.49 18.56
C ASP A 140 -13.09 5.95 18.13
N GLN A 141 -13.00 7.06 17.40
CA GLN A 141 -11.77 7.55 16.77
C GLN A 141 -10.59 7.62 17.76
N PHE A 142 -10.76 8.28 18.91
CA PHE A 142 -9.66 8.47 19.86
C PHE A 142 -9.45 7.25 20.75
N GLY A 143 -10.49 6.45 21.00
CA GLY A 143 -10.37 5.13 21.61
C GLY A 143 -9.55 4.17 20.75
N TYR A 144 -9.74 4.17 19.44
CA TYR A 144 -8.96 3.39 18.47
C TYR A 144 -7.49 3.80 18.55
N VAL A 145 -7.22 5.10 18.47
CA VAL A 145 -5.86 5.66 18.55
C VAL A 145 -5.18 5.31 19.85
N SER A 146 -5.87 5.48 20.99
CA SER A 146 -5.33 5.13 22.31
C SER A 146 -4.98 3.64 22.41
N ALA A 147 -5.78 2.78 21.78
CA ALA A 147 -5.52 1.36 21.76
C ALA A 147 -4.33 1.00 20.84
N VAL A 148 -4.21 1.65 19.67
CA VAL A 148 -3.05 1.51 18.78
C VAL A 148 -1.77 2.03 19.45
N ASP A 149 -1.82 3.17 20.13
CA ASP A 149 -0.71 3.70 20.91
C ASP A 149 -0.27 2.73 22.01
N GLY A 150 -1.25 2.11 22.69
CA GLY A 150 -0.99 1.04 23.64
C GLY A 150 -0.23 -0.15 23.01
N ILE A 151 -0.53 -0.51 21.76
CA ILE A 151 0.24 -1.52 21.01
C ILE A 151 1.67 -1.02 20.76
N MET A 152 1.84 0.23 20.31
CA MET A 152 3.17 0.80 20.04
C MET A 152 4.05 0.79 21.30
N VAL A 153 3.52 1.19 22.45
CA VAL A 153 4.28 1.28 23.70
C VAL A 153 4.65 -0.11 24.26
N ARG A 154 3.76 -1.10 24.13
CA ARG A 154 4.01 -2.47 24.61
C ARG A 154 4.91 -3.27 23.68
N GLU A 155 4.53 -3.35 22.41
CA GLU A 155 5.18 -4.23 21.43
C GLU A 155 6.41 -3.59 20.77
N LYS A 156 6.52 -2.26 20.85
CA LYS A 156 7.62 -1.45 20.28
C LYS A 156 7.97 -1.86 18.85
N PRO A 157 7.01 -1.79 17.90
CA PRO A 157 7.29 -2.08 16.50
C PRO A 157 8.49 -1.30 15.99
N ALA A 158 9.31 -1.92 15.16
CA ALA A 158 10.43 -1.22 14.53
C ALA A 158 9.95 -0.31 13.38
N THR A 159 8.79 -0.64 12.79
CA THR A 159 8.22 0.07 11.66
C THR A 159 6.70 0.17 11.80
N ASN A 160 6.16 1.38 11.61
CA ASN A 160 4.75 1.68 11.55
C ASN A 160 4.37 2.15 10.14
N PHE A 161 3.36 1.52 9.55
CA PHE A 161 2.73 1.92 8.31
C PHE A 161 1.38 2.56 8.61
N TYR A 162 1.19 3.80 8.16
CA TYR A 162 -0.08 4.53 8.27
C TYR A 162 -0.63 4.76 6.86
N LEU A 163 -1.45 3.84 6.38
CA LEU A 163 -1.92 3.85 5.00
C LEU A 163 -3.44 3.82 4.99
N GLY A 164 -4.07 4.83 4.41
CA GLY A 164 -5.52 4.99 4.40
C GLY A 164 -5.95 6.38 4.81
N LYS A 165 -7.19 6.51 5.27
CA LYS A 165 -7.78 7.81 5.60
C LYS A 165 -7.60 8.15 7.07
N PHE A 166 -6.92 9.25 7.32
CA PHE A 166 -6.64 9.78 8.65
C PHE A 166 -7.00 11.27 8.74
N TYR A 167 -7.35 11.75 9.93
CA TYR A 167 -7.57 13.15 10.26
C TYR A 167 -6.63 13.61 11.38
N ALA A 168 -7.16 14.14 12.48
CA ALA A 168 -6.39 14.72 13.59
C ALA A 168 -5.56 13.68 14.34
N GLU A 169 -5.99 12.43 14.35
CA GLU A 169 -5.29 11.31 14.99
C GLU A 169 -3.93 10.99 14.39
N SER A 170 -3.69 11.40 13.14
CA SER A 170 -2.40 11.20 12.48
C SER A 170 -1.23 11.77 13.29
N VAL A 171 -1.44 12.92 13.95
CA VAL A 171 -0.41 13.57 14.78
C VAL A 171 -0.10 12.74 16.02
N ILE A 172 -1.14 12.22 16.68
CA ILE A 172 -1.01 11.42 17.90
C ILE A 172 -0.27 10.11 17.58
N LEU A 173 -0.73 9.40 16.55
CA LEU A 173 -0.08 8.17 16.09
C LEU A 173 1.38 8.40 15.70
N ALA A 174 1.67 9.53 15.04
CA ALA A 174 3.02 9.88 14.61
C ALA A 174 3.95 10.22 15.78
N GLU A 175 3.45 10.94 16.79
CA GLU A 175 4.19 11.29 17.99
C GLU A 175 4.50 10.05 18.83
N THR A 176 3.52 9.17 19.04
CA THR A 176 3.72 7.90 19.73
C THR A 176 4.71 7.01 18.97
N GLY A 177 4.58 6.89 17.66
CA GLY A 177 5.52 6.16 16.81
C GLY A 177 6.95 6.70 16.91
N TYR A 178 7.09 8.03 16.91
CA TYR A 178 8.40 8.68 17.08
C TYR A 178 8.99 8.41 18.47
N SER A 179 8.17 8.50 19.53
CA SER A 179 8.60 8.28 20.91
C SER A 179 9.10 6.85 21.18
N THR A 180 8.59 5.87 20.43
CA THR A 180 9.01 4.46 20.53
C THR A 180 10.20 4.12 19.62
N GLY A 181 10.66 5.07 18.80
CA GLY A 181 11.79 4.92 17.89
C GLY A 181 11.47 4.14 16.60
N ALA A 182 10.18 4.04 16.24
CA ALA A 182 9.76 3.33 15.02
C ALA A 182 10.06 4.17 13.76
N VAL A 183 10.43 3.49 12.67
CA VAL A 183 10.35 4.09 11.33
C VAL A 183 8.90 4.23 10.93
N GLN A 184 8.55 5.37 10.34
CA GLN A 184 7.17 5.69 10.01
C GLN A 184 7.05 5.91 8.51
N ILE A 185 6.14 5.16 7.87
CA ILE A 185 5.82 5.30 6.45
C ILE A 185 4.33 5.57 6.35
N ALA A 186 3.97 6.71 5.74
CA ALA A 186 2.58 7.15 5.60
C ALA A 186 2.23 7.45 4.15
N GLY A 187 0.95 7.33 3.79
CA GLY A 187 0.46 7.58 2.44
C GLY A 187 -1.05 7.42 2.27
#